data_AF-A0A0B9GXP4-F1
#
_entry.id   AF-A0A0B9GXP4-F1
#
_cell.length_a   1.000
_cell.length_b   1.000
_cell.length_c   1.000
_cell.angle_alpha   90.00
_cell.angle_beta   90.00
_cell.angle_gamma   90.00
#
_symmetry.space_group_name_H-M   'P 1'
#
loop_
_entity.id
_entity.type
_entity.pdbx_description
1 polymer ?
#
loop_
_entity_poly.entity_id
_entity_poly.type
_entity_poly.pdbx_seq_one_letter_code
_entity_poly.pdbx_strand_id
1 'polypeptide(L)' 'MSPTTAAEARKHNFAYIIRICCIAALGGILLGYDTAVISGAIGPIREHFGLTPAQTGWAVSSVVLGSIIGAV' A
#
# COMPACT_ATOMS: atom_id res chain seq x y z
N MET A 1 27.94 16.90 45.86
CA MET A 1 26.62 16.23 45.77
C MET A 1 25.84 16.94 44.67
N SER A 2 25.32 16.15 43.76
CA SER A 2 24.91 16.41 42.36
C SER A 2 23.81 17.46 42.14
N PRO A 3 23.77 18.09 40.95
CA PRO A 3 22.53 18.25 40.21
C PRO A 3 22.52 17.18 39.11
N THR A 4 21.81 16.09 39.37
CA THR A 4 21.52 15.06 38.38
C THR A 4 20.71 15.71 37.27
N THR A 5 21.25 15.65 36.06
CA THR A 5 20.63 15.99 34.79
C THR A 5 19.17 15.58 34.79
N ALA A 6 18.27 16.55 34.92
CA ALA A 6 16.85 16.34 34.69
C ALA A 6 16.72 15.86 33.24
N ALA A 7 16.36 14.59 33.08
CA ALA A 7 15.98 14.04 31.79
C ALA A 7 14.84 14.90 31.24
N GLU A 8 15.14 15.75 30.25
CA GLU A 8 14.12 16.42 29.47
C GLU A 8 13.23 15.34 28.86
N ALA A 9 12.02 15.19 29.41
CA ALA A 9 10.99 14.38 28.82
C ALA A 9 10.58 15.04 27.49
N ARG A 10 11.25 14.64 26.40
CA ARG A 10 10.93 15.08 25.04
C ARG A 10 9.46 14.78 24.78
N LYS A 11 8.63 15.84 24.73
CA LYS A 11 7.20 15.75 24.46
C LYS A 11 7.03 15.36 22.99
N HIS A 12 6.97 14.06 22.70
CA HIS A 12 6.72 13.59 21.35
C HIS A 12 5.35 14.07 20.90
N ASN A 13 5.28 14.73 19.73
CA ASN A 13 4.02 15.18 19.15
C ASN A 13 3.21 13.97 18.68
N PHE A 14 2.48 13.34 19.59
CA PHE A 14 1.72 12.11 19.34
C PHE A 14 0.70 12.29 18.20
N ALA A 15 0.09 13.48 18.12
CA ALA A 15 -0.79 13.86 17.02
C ALA A 15 -0.08 13.92 15.66
N TYR A 16 1.22 14.20 15.63
CA TYR A 16 2.03 14.17 14.40
C TYR A 16 2.35 12.73 13.99
N ILE A 17 2.72 11.87 14.94
CA ILE A 17 2.98 10.44 14.70
C ILE A 17 1.72 9.75 14.17
N ILE A 18 0.57 9.96 14.81
CA ILE A 18 -0.72 9.41 14.36
C ILE A 18 -1.02 9.81 12.90
N ARG A 19 -0.81 11.08 12.53
CA ARG A 19 -1.05 11.54 11.15
C ARG A 19 -0.17 10.80 10.15
N ILE A 20 1.13 10.63 10.46
CA ILE A 20 2.04 9.89 9.59
C ILE A 20 1.60 8.43 9.47
N CYS A 21 1.25 7.78 10.60
CA CYS A 21 0.76 6.40 10.59
C CYS A 21 -0.52 6.26 9.77
N CYS A 22 -1.46 7.20 9.87
CA CYS A 22 -2.67 7.19 9.04
C CYS A 22 -2.35 7.32 7.55
N ILE A 23 -1.46 8.23 7.16
CA ILE A 23 -1.05 8.39 5.75
C ILE A 23 -0.37 7.11 5.24
N ALA A 24 0.53 6.53 6.03
CA ALA A 24 1.19 5.26 5.70
C ALA A 24 0.19 4.10 5.58
N ALA A 25 -0.77 4.00 6.50
CA ALA A 25 -1.82 2.99 6.46
C ALA A 25 -2.76 3.16 5.27
N LEU A 26 -3.10 4.41 4.91
CA LEU A 26 -3.88 4.71 3.70
C LEU A 26 -3.14 4.26 2.43
N GLY A 27 -1.82 4.46 2.35
CA GLY A 27 -1.00 3.92 1.27
C GLY A 27 -1.12 2.40 1.13
N GLY A 28 -1.07 1.67 2.26
CA GLY A 28 -1.30 0.22 2.28
C GLY A 28 -2.72 -0.19 1.87
N ILE A 29 -3.73 0.57 2.27
CA ILE A 29 -5.14 0.33 1.89
C ILE A 29 -5.33 0.54 0.38
N LEU A 30 -4.79 1.62 -0.19
CA LEU A 30 -4.87 1.91 -1.63
C LEU A 30 -4.22 0.78 -2.46
N LEU A 31 -3.02 0.33 -2.06
CA LEU A 31 -2.35 -0.79 -2.73
C LEU A 31 -3.17 -2.09 -2.68
N GLY A 32 -3.80 -2.37 -1.54
CA GLY A 32 -4.69 -3.52 -1.37
C GLY A 32 -5.98 -3.42 -2.20
N TYR A 33 -6.52 -2.21 -2.35
CA TYR A 33 -7.73 -1.94 -3.12
C TYR A 33 -7.55 -2.31 -4.60
N ASP A 34 -6.46 -1.87 -5.23
CA ASP A 34 -6.19 -2.17 -6.64
C ASP A 34 -6.11 -3.68 -6.91
N THR A 35 -5.50 -4.43 -5.98
CA THR A 35 -5.40 -5.90 -6.04
C THR A 35 -6.76 -6.57 -5.85
N ALA A 36 -7.61 -6.05 -4.96
CA ALA A 36 -8.95 -6.58 -4.73
C ALA A 36 -9.88 -6.36 -5.93
N VAL A 37 -9.83 -5.16 -6.54
CA VAL A 37 -10.63 -4.82 -7.71
C VAL A 37 -10.28 -5.69 -8.91
N ILE A 38 -8.98 -5.87 -9.21
CA ILE A 38 -8.58 -6.73 -10.34
C ILE A 38 -9.00 -8.18 -10.11
N SER A 39 -8.89 -8.70 -8.88
CA SER A 39 -9.31 -10.07 -8.56
C SER A 39 -10.81 -10.29 -8.73
N GLY A 40 -11.64 -9.27 -8.48
CA GLY A 40 -13.09 -9.34 -8.72
C GLY A 40 -13.47 -9.15 -10.20
N ALA A 41 -12.71 -8.35 -10.94
CA ALA A 41 -13.01 -8.02 -12.34
C ALA A 41 -12.45 -9.04 -13.35
N ILE A 42 -11.45 -9.85 -12.98
CA ILE A 42 -10.72 -10.72 -13.92
C ILE A 42 -11.61 -11.76 -14.61
N GLY A 43 -12.62 -12.30 -13.92
CA GLY A 43 -13.58 -13.26 -14.47
C GLY A 43 -14.42 -12.66 -15.60
N PRO A 44 -15.19 -11.58 -15.32
CA PRO A 44 -15.95 -10.86 -16.34
C PRO A 44 -15.08 -10.35 -17.50
N ILE A 45 -13.89 -9.82 -17.22
CA ILE A 45 -12.96 -9.34 -18.26
C ILE A 45 -12.54 -10.49 -19.18
N ARG A 46 -12.20 -11.64 -18.60
CA ARG A 46 -11.80 -12.83 -19.37
C ARG A 46 -12.92 -13.31 -20.28
N GLU A 47 -14.15 -13.34 -19.78
CA GLU A 47 -15.33 -13.79 -20.54
C GLU A 47 -15.71 -12.78 -21.63
N HIS A 48 -15.66 -11.48 -21.34
CA HIS A 48 -16.04 -10.42 -22.27
C HIS A 48 -15.06 -10.28 -23.45
N PHE A 49 -13.76 -10.40 -23.20
CA PHE A 49 -12.72 -10.27 -24.22
C PHE A 49 -12.25 -11.61 -24.80
N GLY A 50 -12.78 -12.74 -24.33
CA GLY A 50 -12.34 -14.08 -24.79
C GLY A 50 -10.85 -14.35 -24.53
N LEU A 51 -10.30 -13.79 -23.45
CA LEU A 51 -8.86 -13.84 -23.18
C LEU A 51 -8.39 -15.26 -22.86
N THR A 52 -7.26 -15.64 -23.45
CA THR A 52 -6.56 -16.86 -23.06
C THR A 52 -6.01 -16.73 -21.62
N PRO A 53 -5.77 -17.85 -20.92
CA PRO A 53 -5.20 -17.83 -19.57
C PRO A 53 -3.86 -17.06 -19.50
N ALA A 54 -3.03 -17.17 -20.54
CA ALA A 54 -1.76 -16.47 -20.63
C ALA A 54 -1.92 -14.95 -20.72
N GLN A 55 -2.90 -14.46 -21.50
CA GLN A 55 -3.18 -13.02 -21.62
C GLN A 55 -3.81 -12.45 -20.34
N THR A 56 -4.67 -13.23 -19.69
CA THR A 56 -5.25 -12.88 -18.38
C THR A 56 -4.15 -12.73 -17.32
N GLY A 57 -3.20 -13.68 -17.29
CA GLY A 57 -2.03 -13.62 -16.41
C GLY A 57 -1.16 -12.40 -16.68
N TRP A 58 -0.89 -12.09 -17.95
CA TRP A 58 -0.17 -10.88 -18.35
C TRP A 58 -0.83 -9.60 -17.83
N ALA A 59 -2.14 -9.47 -17.97
CA ALA A 59 -2.88 -8.30 -17.50
C ALA A 59 -2.77 -8.10 -15.97
N VAL A 60 -2.85 -9.19 -15.19
CA VAL A 60 -2.69 -9.13 -13.73
C VAL A 60 -1.24 -8.81 -13.34
N SER A 61 -0.27 -9.41 -14.03
CA SER A 61 1.16 -9.18 -13.75
C SER A 61 1.61 -7.75 -14.07
N SER A 62 0.97 -7.05 -15.01
CA SER A 62 1.27 -5.64 -15.30
C SER A 62 1.05 -4.73 -14.10
N VAL A 63 0.02 -4.99 -13.28
CA VAL A 63 -0.22 -4.24 -12.02
C VAL A 63 0.95 -4.42 -11.06
N VAL A 64 1.41 -5.66 -10.89
CA VAL A 64 2.55 -5.98 -10.00
C VAL A 64 3.83 -5.32 -10.50
N LEU A 65 4.09 -5.35 -11.82
CA LEU A 65 5.24 -4.68 -12.43
C LEU A 65 5.20 -3.16 -12.22
N GLY A 66 4.04 -2.53 -12.39
CA GLY A 66 3.84 -1.12 -12.11
C GLY A 66 4.13 -0.76 -10.65
N SER A 67 3.69 -1.60 -9.71
CA SER A 67 3.96 -1.42 -8.27
C SER A 67 5.45 -1.55 -7.94
N ILE A 68 6.19 -2.45 -8.59
CA ILE A 68 7.65 -2.57 -8.41
C ILE A 68 8.35 -1.30 -8.89
N ILE A 69 7.97 -0.77 -10.05
CA ILE A 69 8.55 0.46 -10.59
C ILE A 69 8.22 1.67 -9.70
N GLY A 70 6.97 1.78 -9.24
CA GLY A 70 6.56 2.89 -8.38
C GLY A 70 7.08 2.84 -6.94
N ALA A 71 7.59 1.69 -6.51
CA ALA A 71 8.23 1.52 -5.19
C ALA A 71 9.69 2.00 -5.16
N VAL A 72 10.31 2.22 -6.32
CA VAL A 72 11.68 2.74 -6.48
C VAL A 72 11.63 4.26 -6.64
#